data_AF-A0BHR1-F1
#
_entry.id   AF-A0BHR1-F1
#
_cell.length_a   1.000
_cell.length_b   1.000
_cell.length_c   1.000
_cell.angle_alpha   90.00
_cell.angle_beta   90.00
_cell.angle_gamma   90.00
#
_symmetry.space_group_name_H-M   'P 1'
#
loop_
_entity.id
_entity.type
_entity.pdbx_description
1 polymer ?
#
loop_
_entity_poly.entity_id
_entity_poly.type
_entity_poly.pdbx_seq_one_letter_code
_entity_poly.pdbx_strand_id
1 'polypeptide(L)'
;MKIPSQIILMAKKHKALAKLKEKQIEQVIQASNQQELPKEDNEGQRKKKMAYLEVAILQYKDTLQQQLNDTMNLVRKKQSRRYEENEDDEAVPVQDQQLDQPEEASSEDESPIYNPKNLPLGWDGRPIPYWLYKLHGLGVEYKCEICGNTSYWGRKAFEDHFQGWRHSYGMRCLRIPNTLHFKEITKIQDAISLYKKIQYDQERSKFRPEYEEEYEDTDGNLLNKKTYYDLKKQGLL
;
A
#
# COMPACT_ATOMS: atom_id res chain seq x y z
N MET A 1 44.54 -66.70 73.26
CA MET A 1 44.85 -65.40 73.90
C MET A 1 43.56 -64.58 73.95
N LYS A 2 43.00 -64.34 75.15
CA LYS A 2 41.76 -63.58 75.34
C LYS A 2 42.09 -62.09 75.31
N ILE A 3 41.46 -61.33 74.41
CA ILE A 3 41.63 -59.88 74.33
C ILE A 3 41.16 -59.27 75.67
N PRO A 4 41.96 -58.39 76.32
CA PRO A 4 41.58 -57.75 77.57
C PRO A 4 40.24 -57.01 77.43
N SER A 5 39.30 -57.28 78.34
CA SER A 5 37.97 -56.65 78.38
C SER A 5 38.00 -55.12 78.35
N GLN A 6 39.07 -54.51 78.86
CA GLN A 6 39.31 -53.08 78.84
C GLN A 6 39.48 -52.49 77.43
N ILE A 7 40.09 -53.22 76.49
CA ILE A 7 40.33 -52.75 75.11
C ILE A 7 39.01 -52.73 74.31
N ILE A 8 38.14 -53.73 74.51
CA ILE A 8 36.81 -53.78 73.88
C ILE A 8 35.91 -52.64 74.42
N LEU A 9 36.01 -52.33 75.72
CA LEU A 9 35.27 -51.22 76.33
C LEU A 9 35.74 -49.86 75.79
N MET A 10 37.04 -49.66 75.63
CA MET A 10 37.63 -48.46 75.01
C MET A 10 37.17 -48.27 73.56
N ALA A 11 37.20 -49.32 72.73
CA ALA A 11 36.75 -49.25 71.33
C ALA A 11 35.25 -48.92 71.21
N LYS A 12 34.40 -49.48 72.08
CA LYS A 12 32.97 -49.15 72.13
C LYS A 12 32.72 -47.70 72.56
N LYS A 13 33.49 -47.18 73.51
CA LYS A 13 33.44 -45.76 73.93
C LYS A 13 33.85 -44.82 72.80
N HIS A 14 34.94 -45.11 72.08
CA HIS A 14 35.37 -44.32 70.93
C HIS A 14 34.32 -44.31 69.80
N LYS A 15 33.69 -45.44 69.51
CA LYS A 15 32.61 -45.52 68.51
C LYS A 15 31.36 -44.75 68.92
N ALA A 16 31.03 -44.73 70.21
CA ALA A 16 29.92 -43.92 70.75
C ALA A 16 30.21 -42.41 70.68
N LEU A 17 31.45 -42.01 71.02
CA LEU A 17 31.92 -40.62 70.90
C LEU A 17 31.95 -40.13 69.44
N ALA A 18 32.37 -40.97 68.50
CA ALA A 18 32.33 -40.66 67.06
C ALA A 18 30.90 -40.39 66.59
N LYS A 19 29.94 -41.25 66.97
CA LYS A 19 28.51 -41.06 66.63
C LYS A 19 27.90 -39.80 67.26
N LEU A 20 28.33 -39.42 68.46
CA LEU A 20 27.90 -38.17 69.10
C LEU A 20 28.44 -36.94 68.35
N LYS A 21 29.69 -37.00 67.88
CA LYS A 21 30.28 -35.95 67.05
C LYS A 21 29.61 -35.86 65.68
N GLU A 22 29.31 -36.99 65.04
CA GLU A 22 28.56 -37.03 63.78
C GLU A 22 27.17 -36.40 63.95
N LYS A 23 26.45 -36.74 65.03
CA LYS A 23 25.16 -36.11 65.35
C LYS A 23 25.28 -34.60 65.62
N GLN A 24 26.33 -34.16 66.30
CA GLN A 24 26.57 -32.73 66.52
C GLN A 24 26.88 -32.00 65.21
N ILE A 25 27.63 -32.62 64.31
CA ILE A 25 27.91 -32.08 62.97
C ILE A 25 26.64 -32.02 62.14
N GLU A 26 25.80 -33.07 62.16
CA GLU A 26 24.49 -33.07 61.50
C GLU A 26 23.57 -31.98 62.07
N GLN A 27 23.57 -31.77 63.38
CA GLN A 27 22.80 -30.69 64.02
C GLN A 27 23.30 -29.29 63.63
N VAL A 28 24.62 -29.09 63.52
CA VAL A 28 25.20 -27.82 63.06
C VAL A 28 24.89 -27.58 61.58
N ILE A 29 24.92 -28.61 60.73
CA ILE A 29 24.53 -28.53 59.31
C ILE A 29 23.04 -28.22 59.18
N GLN A 30 22.18 -28.86 59.98
CA GLN A 30 20.75 -28.57 60.00
C GLN A 30 20.43 -27.16 60.51
N ALA A 31 21.15 -26.66 61.53
CA ALA A 31 21.02 -25.29 62.01
C ALA A 31 21.52 -24.25 60.99
N SER A 32 22.56 -24.58 60.23
CA SER A 32 23.09 -23.74 59.14
C SER A 32 22.12 -23.66 57.96
N ASN A 33 21.42 -24.77 57.65
CA ASN A 33 20.39 -24.82 56.60
C ASN A 33 19.05 -24.17 57.01
N GLN A 34 18.86 -23.83 58.29
CA GLN A 34 17.68 -23.11 58.79
C GLN A 34 17.86 -21.58 58.82
N GLN A 35 19.01 -21.05 58.40
CA GLN A 35 19.10 -19.64 58.02
C GLN A 35 18.33 -19.45 56.72
N GLU A 36 17.02 -19.17 56.83
CA GLU A 36 16.20 -18.76 55.71
C GLU A 36 16.90 -17.60 54.98
N LEU A 37 17.29 -17.84 53.73
CA LEU A 37 17.58 -16.78 52.76
C LEU A 37 16.44 -15.75 52.83
N PRO A 38 16.72 -14.43 52.84
CA PRO A 38 15.66 -13.43 52.96
C PRO A 38 14.66 -13.69 51.83
N LYS A 39 13.40 -13.98 52.20
CA LYS A 39 12.30 -14.16 51.25
C LYS A 39 12.29 -12.89 50.40
N GLU A 40 12.79 -12.99 49.17
CA GLU A 40 12.88 -11.84 48.28
C GLU A 40 11.47 -11.28 48.16
N ASP A 41 11.29 -10.02 48.56
CA ASP A 41 10.00 -9.35 48.54
C ASP A 41 9.51 -9.33 47.08
N ASN A 42 8.63 -10.28 46.75
CA ASN A 42 8.10 -10.47 45.41
C ASN A 42 7.44 -9.18 44.91
N GLU A 43 6.89 -8.38 45.84
CA GLU A 43 6.35 -7.07 45.54
C GLU A 43 7.45 -6.06 45.16
N GLY A 44 8.57 -6.05 45.89
CA GLY A 44 9.75 -5.25 45.56
C GLY A 44 10.38 -5.62 44.21
N GLN A 45 10.46 -6.92 43.90
CA GLN A 45 10.92 -7.40 42.59
C GLN A 45 9.98 -7.02 41.46
N ARG A 46 8.66 -7.09 41.68
CA ARG A 46 7.65 -6.62 40.72
C ARG A 46 7.78 -5.14 40.46
N LYS A 47 7.91 -4.31 41.51
CA LYS A 47 8.12 -2.86 41.40
C LYS A 47 9.41 -2.54 40.63
N LYS A 48 10.50 -3.28 40.89
CA LYS A 48 11.77 -3.13 40.15
C LYS A 48 11.63 -3.46 38.67
N LYS A 49 10.88 -4.52 38.33
CA LYS A 49 10.58 -4.88 36.93
C LYS A 49 9.69 -3.83 36.25
N MET A 50 8.68 -3.30 36.96
CA MET A 50 7.80 -2.25 36.44
C MET A 50 8.59 -0.96 36.16
N ALA A 51 9.42 -0.52 37.10
CA ALA A 51 10.27 0.66 36.91
C ALA A 51 11.23 0.50 35.71
N TYR A 52 11.78 -0.71 35.51
CA TYR A 52 12.61 -0.99 34.33
C TYR A 52 11.82 -0.87 33.02
N LEU A 53 10.60 -1.42 32.97
CA LEU A 53 9.74 -1.34 31.78
C LEU A 53 9.30 0.10 31.50
N GLU A 54 8.99 0.89 32.52
CA GLU A 54 8.62 2.30 32.36
C GLU A 54 9.75 3.10 31.70
N VAL A 55 10.99 2.92 32.17
CA VAL A 55 12.16 3.59 31.57
C VAL A 55 12.41 3.09 30.14
N ALA A 56 12.26 1.79 29.90
CA ALA A 56 12.42 1.23 28.56
C ALA A 56 11.37 1.80 27.58
N ILE A 57 10.11 1.94 28.00
CA ILE A 57 9.04 2.53 27.19
C ILE A 57 9.34 4.00 26.87
N LEU A 58 9.86 4.77 27.84
CA LEU A 58 10.26 6.16 27.61
C LEU A 58 11.38 6.26 26.57
N GLN A 59 12.40 5.38 26.66
CA GLN A 59 13.46 5.33 25.66
C GLN A 59 12.94 4.94 24.27
N TYR A 60 12.05 3.94 24.18
CA TYR A 60 11.44 3.55 22.91
C TYR A 60 10.52 4.63 22.33
N LYS A 61 9.84 5.40 23.17
CA LYS A 61 9.03 6.54 22.73
C LYS A 61 9.90 7.60 22.05
N ASP A 62 11.07 7.88 22.60
CA ASP A 62 11.99 8.88 22.04
C ASP A 62 12.60 8.39 20.72
N THR A 63 12.98 7.11 20.63
CA THR A 63 13.52 6.55 19.37
C THR A 63 12.45 6.40 18.29
N LEU A 64 11.22 6.04 18.67
CA LEU A 64 10.10 5.80 17.74
C LEU A 64 9.17 7.01 17.57
N GLN A 65 9.61 8.20 17.97
CA GLN A 65 8.78 9.41 17.97
C GLN A 65 8.22 9.74 16.58
N GLN A 66 8.99 9.47 15.52
CA GLN A 66 8.54 9.67 14.14
C GLN A 66 7.38 8.73 13.79
N GLN A 67 7.52 7.41 14.01
CA GLN A 67 6.45 6.45 13.71
C GLN A 67 5.19 6.71 14.57
N LEU A 68 5.35 7.14 15.82
CA LEU A 68 4.22 7.53 16.68
C LEU A 68 3.47 8.74 16.11
N ASN A 69 4.18 9.76 15.61
CA ASN A 69 3.54 10.91 14.97
C ASN A 69 2.83 10.52 13.67
N ASP A 70 3.43 9.63 12.87
CA ASP A 70 2.85 9.17 11.62
C ASP A 70 1.57 8.38 11.85
N THR A 71 1.58 7.43 12.80
CA THR A 71 0.38 6.69 13.21
C THR A 71 -0.69 7.60 13.80
N MET A 72 -0.31 8.59 14.62
CA MET A 72 -1.25 9.57 15.16
C MET A 72 -1.92 10.40 14.04
N ASN A 73 -1.15 10.83 13.04
CA ASN A 73 -1.66 11.55 11.88
C ASN A 73 -2.58 10.68 11.02
N LEU A 74 -2.25 9.41 10.83
CA LEU A 74 -3.09 8.43 10.15
C LEU A 74 -4.43 8.26 10.87
N VAL A 75 -4.42 8.09 12.19
CA VAL A 75 -5.66 7.95 12.99
C VAL A 75 -6.51 9.22 12.89
N ARG A 76 -5.91 10.41 13.00
CA ARG A 76 -6.62 11.69 12.84
C ARG A 76 -7.25 11.82 11.45
N LYS A 77 -6.49 11.46 10.41
CA LYS A 77 -6.97 11.44 9.02
C LYS A 77 -8.15 10.48 8.87
N LYS A 78 -8.07 9.28 9.43
CA LYS A 78 -9.14 8.27 9.43
C LYS A 78 -10.40 8.77 10.15
N GLN A 79 -10.25 9.42 11.30
CA GLN A 79 -11.38 9.99 12.06
C GLN A 79 -12.08 11.16 11.35
N SER A 80 -11.37 11.89 10.49
CA SER A 80 -11.95 13.02 9.72
C SER A 80 -12.70 12.60 8.45
N ARG A 81 -12.61 11.33 8.03
CA ARG A 81 -13.22 10.80 6.80
C ARG A 81 -14.63 10.27 7.04
N ARG A 82 -15.51 10.40 6.04
CA ARG A 82 -16.90 9.88 6.05
C ARG A 82 -16.89 8.36 5.80
N TYR A 83 -17.92 7.66 6.27
CA TYR A 83 -18.00 6.17 6.30
C TYR A 83 -17.69 5.49 4.94
N GLU A 84 -18.13 6.04 3.80
CA GLU A 84 -17.86 5.49 2.45
C GLU A 84 -16.38 5.52 2.03
N GLU A 85 -15.57 6.48 2.52
CA GLU A 85 -14.13 6.55 2.18
C GLU A 85 -13.28 5.58 3.02
N ASN A 86 -13.83 4.99 4.09
CA ASN A 86 -13.13 4.01 4.92
C ASN A 86 -13.20 2.59 4.32
N GLU A 87 -14.26 2.28 3.56
CA GLU A 87 -14.40 0.98 2.89
C GLU A 87 -13.35 0.80 1.77
N ASP A 88 -13.00 1.88 1.07
CA ASP A 88 -11.95 1.86 0.04
C ASP A 88 -10.55 1.62 0.63
N ASP A 89 -10.23 2.20 1.80
CA ASP A 89 -8.93 1.97 2.48
C ASP A 89 -8.83 0.55 3.08
N GLU A 90 -9.95 -0.07 3.47
CA GLU A 90 -10.02 -1.44 4.00
C GLU A 90 -10.07 -2.50 2.88
N ALA A 91 -10.50 -2.11 1.68
CA ALA A 91 -10.49 -2.91 0.46
C ALA A 91 -9.15 -2.89 -0.29
N VAL A 92 -8.20 -2.01 0.07
CA VAL A 92 -6.81 -2.15 -0.37
C VAL A 92 -6.18 -3.28 0.46
N PRO A 93 -5.90 -4.46 -0.11
CA PRO A 93 -5.24 -5.50 0.64
C PRO A 93 -3.87 -4.98 1.07
N VAL A 94 -3.51 -5.23 2.32
CA VAL A 94 -2.16 -5.06 2.86
C VAL A 94 -1.21 -5.95 2.06
N GLN A 95 -0.78 -5.47 0.90
CA GLN A 95 0.26 -6.08 0.10
C GLN A 95 1.58 -5.39 0.44
N ASP A 96 2.01 -5.57 1.69
CA ASP A 96 3.36 -5.25 2.18
C ASP A 96 3.74 -6.22 3.30
N GLN A 97 3.58 -7.51 3.02
CA GLN A 97 4.35 -8.58 3.66
C GLN A 97 5.16 -9.29 2.58
N GLN A 98 6.11 -8.56 1.97
CA GLN A 98 7.25 -9.20 1.37
C GLN A 98 8.16 -9.59 2.55
N LEU A 99 8.13 -10.88 2.89
CA LEU A 99 9.07 -11.52 3.79
C LEU A 99 10.48 -11.36 3.22
N ASP A 100 11.27 -10.44 3.76
CA ASP A 100 12.72 -10.50 3.64
C ASP A 100 13.21 -11.71 4.46
N GLN A 101 13.43 -12.82 3.75
CA GLN A 101 14.25 -13.92 4.23
C GLN A 101 15.67 -13.40 4.46
N PRO A 102 16.36 -13.78 5.56
CA PRO A 102 17.76 -13.47 5.72
C PRO A 102 18.55 -14.43 4.82
N GLU A 103 18.85 -14.02 3.59
CA GLU A 103 19.93 -14.65 2.83
C GLU A 103 21.26 -14.11 3.38
N GLU A 104 21.93 -14.98 4.14
CA GLU A 104 23.32 -14.81 4.50
C GLU A 104 24.20 -14.73 3.25
N ALA A 105 25.14 -13.80 3.30
CA ALA A 105 26.41 -13.78 2.56
C ALA A 105 26.37 -13.50 1.06
N SER A 106 26.40 -12.21 0.70
CA SER A 106 27.62 -11.71 0.03
C SER A 106 27.80 -10.21 0.26
N SER A 107 29.02 -9.89 0.64
CA SER A 107 29.56 -8.57 0.93
C SER A 107 29.56 -7.64 -0.29
N GLU A 108 29.46 -6.35 0.02
CA GLU A 108 29.88 -5.17 -0.77
C GLU A 108 28.80 -4.41 -1.56
N ASP A 109 28.57 -3.18 -1.06
CA ASP A 109 28.15 -1.98 -1.78
C ASP A 109 26.67 -1.75 -2.09
N GLU A 110 25.87 -1.49 -1.03
CA GLU A 110 24.67 -0.64 -1.14
C GLU A 110 25.07 0.85 -1.18
N SER A 111 25.89 1.20 -2.17
CA SER A 111 26.12 2.61 -2.51
C SER A 111 24.90 3.13 -3.26
N PRO A 112 24.47 4.39 -3.05
CA PRO A 112 23.47 5.02 -3.90
C PRO A 112 23.89 4.85 -5.36
N ILE A 113 23.05 4.19 -6.18
CA ILE A 113 23.37 3.95 -7.59
C ILE A 113 23.63 5.31 -8.23
N TYR A 114 24.91 5.59 -8.49
CA TYR A 114 25.36 6.86 -9.01
C TYR A 114 24.74 7.04 -10.40
N ASN A 115 23.78 7.97 -10.49
CA ASN A 115 23.15 8.41 -11.74
C ASN A 115 23.76 9.75 -12.17
N PRO A 116 25.01 9.76 -12.68
CA PRO A 116 25.74 11.00 -12.99
C PRO A 116 25.05 11.88 -14.03
N LYS A 117 24.06 11.35 -14.75
CA LYS A 117 23.32 12.06 -15.80
C LYS A 117 21.86 12.34 -15.44
N ASN A 118 21.41 12.03 -14.21
CA ASN A 118 20.02 12.18 -13.77
C ASN A 118 19.00 11.68 -14.81
N LEU A 119 19.31 10.57 -15.48
CA LEU A 119 18.39 9.96 -16.44
C LEU A 119 17.19 9.35 -15.69
N PRO A 120 15.97 9.37 -16.25
CA PRO A 120 14.81 8.75 -15.62
C PRO A 120 15.09 7.29 -15.31
N LEU A 121 14.81 6.88 -14.06
CA LEU A 121 14.99 5.48 -13.64
C LEU A 121 13.99 4.61 -14.38
N GLY A 122 14.43 3.42 -14.78
CA GLY A 122 13.55 2.43 -15.39
C GLY A 122 12.60 1.81 -14.37
N TRP A 123 11.74 0.92 -14.88
CA TRP A 123 10.83 0.09 -14.06
C TRP A 123 11.57 -0.89 -13.12
N ASP A 124 12.88 -1.07 -13.32
CA ASP A 124 13.77 -1.96 -12.56
C ASP A 124 14.62 -1.20 -11.51
N GLY A 125 14.35 0.10 -11.30
CA GLY A 125 15.10 0.95 -10.37
C GLY A 125 16.55 1.28 -10.79
N ARG A 126 17.06 0.62 -11.84
CA ARG A 126 18.39 0.86 -12.42
C ARG A 126 18.35 2.01 -13.46
N PRO A 127 19.42 2.80 -13.59
CA PRO A 127 19.51 3.84 -14.60
C PRO A 127 19.47 3.24 -16.00
N ILE A 128 18.56 3.75 -16.84
CA ILE A 128 18.37 3.27 -18.21
C ILE A 128 19.65 3.56 -19.03
N PRO A 129 20.19 2.56 -19.78
CA PRO A 129 21.30 2.81 -20.68
C PRO A 129 21.02 3.95 -21.68
N TYR A 130 22.00 4.83 -21.89
CA TYR A 130 21.81 6.06 -22.70
C TYR A 130 21.35 5.81 -24.14
N TRP A 131 21.79 4.70 -24.76
CA TRP A 131 21.35 4.32 -26.10
C TRP A 131 19.87 3.94 -26.13
N LEU A 132 19.37 3.28 -25.08
CA LEU A 132 17.96 2.88 -24.94
C LEU A 132 17.07 4.10 -24.72
N TYR A 133 17.53 5.04 -23.90
CA TYR A 133 16.89 6.35 -23.71
C TYR A 133 16.73 7.12 -25.02
N LYS A 134 17.79 7.17 -25.84
CA LYS A 134 17.79 7.84 -27.14
C LYS A 134 16.95 7.10 -28.20
N LEU A 135 16.98 5.76 -28.19
CA LEU A 135 16.22 4.92 -29.11
C LEU A 135 14.72 5.02 -28.88
N HIS A 136 14.26 4.94 -27.63
CA HIS A 136 12.84 5.05 -27.28
C HIS A 136 12.33 6.49 -27.18
N GLY A 137 13.19 7.48 -27.39
CA GLY A 137 12.81 8.89 -27.42
C GLY A 137 12.31 9.43 -26.07
N LEU A 138 12.78 8.86 -24.95
CA LEU A 138 12.38 9.29 -23.59
C LEU A 138 12.76 10.75 -23.28
N GLY A 139 13.69 11.34 -24.03
CA GLY A 139 14.07 12.75 -23.88
C GLY A 139 13.17 13.76 -24.59
N VAL A 140 12.15 13.31 -25.31
CA VAL A 140 11.18 14.21 -25.92
C VAL A 140 10.03 14.43 -24.94
N GLU A 141 9.84 15.69 -24.55
CA GLU A 141 8.74 16.13 -23.71
C GLU A 141 7.47 16.36 -24.55
N TYR A 142 6.36 15.72 -24.16
CA TYR A 142 5.05 15.93 -24.75
C TYR A 142 4.08 16.49 -23.71
N LYS A 143 3.42 17.62 -24.02
CA LYS A 143 2.48 18.28 -23.11
C LYS A 143 1.04 18.02 -23.55
N CYS A 144 0.18 17.72 -22.59
CA CYS A 144 -1.26 17.55 -22.83
C CYS A 144 -2.05 18.60 -22.06
N GLU A 145 -2.75 19.50 -22.77
CA GLU A 145 -3.52 20.60 -22.16
C GLU A 145 -4.79 20.09 -21.48
N ILE A 146 -5.44 19.09 -22.07
CA ILE A 146 -6.64 18.43 -21.49
C ILE A 146 -6.34 17.84 -20.10
N CYS A 147 -5.10 17.41 -19.87
CA CYS A 147 -4.62 16.87 -18.58
C CYS A 147 -4.01 17.95 -17.65
N GLY A 148 -4.29 19.24 -17.88
CA GLY A 148 -3.77 20.35 -17.08
C GLY A 148 -2.29 20.62 -17.32
N ASN A 149 -1.84 20.58 -18.58
CA ASN A 149 -0.44 20.77 -19.00
C ASN A 149 0.55 19.80 -18.35
N THR A 150 0.09 18.59 -18.03
CA THR A 150 0.97 17.51 -17.55
C THR A 150 1.93 17.12 -18.67
N SER A 151 3.21 16.98 -18.32
CA SER A 151 4.29 16.64 -19.26
C SER A 151 4.59 15.15 -19.20
N TYR A 152 4.60 14.49 -20.35
CA TYR A 152 4.89 13.08 -20.53
C TYR A 152 6.21 12.92 -21.29
N TRP A 153 7.06 12.02 -20.79
CA TRP A 153 8.39 11.79 -21.35
C TRP A 153 8.36 10.58 -22.27
N GLY A 154 8.63 10.81 -23.55
CA GLY A 154 8.61 9.79 -24.59
C GLY A 154 7.22 9.49 -25.16
N ARG A 155 7.22 8.97 -26.40
CA ARG A 155 5.99 8.73 -27.18
C ARG A 155 5.10 7.65 -26.56
N LYS A 156 5.68 6.57 -26.04
CA LYS A 156 4.90 5.47 -25.44
C LYS A 156 4.07 5.92 -24.24
N ALA A 157 4.70 6.61 -23.28
CA ALA A 157 3.99 7.17 -22.13
C ALA A 157 2.91 8.19 -22.56
N PHE A 158 3.20 8.95 -23.61
CA PHE A 158 2.23 9.86 -24.21
C PHE A 158 1.13 9.13 -25.02
N GLU A 159 1.27 7.89 -25.45
CA GLU A 159 0.14 7.17 -26.06
C GLU A 159 -0.73 6.50 -25.00
N ASP A 160 -0.10 5.96 -23.96
CA ASP A 160 -0.77 5.28 -22.86
C ASP A 160 -1.64 6.25 -22.04
N HIS A 161 -1.24 7.54 -21.94
CA HIS A 161 -2.00 8.52 -21.14
C HIS A 161 -3.42 8.78 -21.67
N PHE A 162 -3.70 8.56 -22.96
CA PHE A 162 -5.04 8.77 -23.54
C PHE A 162 -6.08 7.80 -22.96
N GLN A 163 -5.64 6.60 -22.58
CA GLN A 163 -6.48 5.60 -21.91
C GLN A 163 -6.47 5.78 -20.38
N GLY A 164 -5.58 6.63 -19.86
CA GLY A 164 -5.45 6.92 -18.45
C GLY A 164 -6.68 7.63 -17.86
N TRP A 165 -6.85 7.46 -16.54
CA TRP A 165 -7.93 8.11 -15.78
C TRP A 165 -7.93 9.63 -15.93
N ARG A 166 -6.75 10.27 -15.84
CA ARG A 166 -6.62 11.74 -15.89
C ARG A 166 -7.13 12.33 -17.20
N HIS A 167 -6.79 11.71 -18.33
CA HIS A 167 -7.25 12.17 -19.65
C HIS A 167 -8.74 11.91 -19.83
N SER A 168 -9.20 10.71 -19.45
CA SER A 168 -10.63 10.35 -19.50
C SER A 168 -11.49 11.29 -18.63
N TYR A 169 -10.99 11.67 -17.46
CA TYR A 169 -11.63 12.65 -16.58
C TYR A 169 -11.66 14.04 -17.22
N GLY A 170 -10.55 14.51 -17.81
CA GLY A 170 -10.50 15.77 -18.54
C GLY A 170 -11.51 15.82 -19.69
N MET A 171 -11.61 14.75 -20.47
CA MET A 171 -12.61 14.61 -21.54
C MET A 171 -14.04 14.63 -21.01
N ARG A 172 -14.29 13.97 -19.86
CA ARG A 172 -15.60 14.00 -19.18
C ARG A 172 -15.98 15.40 -18.72
N CYS A 173 -15.02 16.20 -18.21
CA CYS A 173 -15.27 17.61 -17.86
C CYS A 173 -15.66 18.46 -19.08
N LEU A 174 -15.11 18.16 -20.26
CA LEU A 174 -15.46 18.82 -21.52
C LEU A 174 -16.77 18.30 -22.14
N ARG A 175 -17.41 17.28 -21.54
CA ARG A 175 -18.57 16.56 -22.08
C ARG A 175 -18.33 15.91 -23.44
N ILE A 176 -17.09 15.53 -23.72
CA ILE A 176 -16.72 14.83 -24.95
C ILE A 176 -16.44 13.36 -24.58
N PRO A 177 -17.02 12.37 -25.28
CA PRO A 177 -16.73 10.97 -25.02
C PRO A 177 -15.29 10.64 -25.44
N ASN A 178 -14.53 9.94 -24.58
CA ASN A 178 -13.17 9.47 -24.89
C ASN A 178 -13.24 8.28 -25.86
N THR A 179 -13.26 8.59 -27.16
CA THR A 179 -13.28 7.61 -28.26
C THR A 179 -11.98 7.69 -29.04
N LEU A 180 -11.72 6.70 -29.90
CA LEU A 180 -10.52 6.64 -30.73
C LEU A 180 -10.33 7.89 -31.62
N HIS A 181 -11.43 8.58 -31.99
CA HIS A 181 -11.38 9.82 -32.75
C HIS A 181 -10.58 10.94 -32.08
N PHE A 182 -10.47 10.90 -30.75
CA PHE A 182 -9.77 11.92 -29.96
C PHE A 182 -8.34 11.49 -29.56
N LYS A 183 -7.83 10.37 -30.09
CA LYS A 183 -6.43 9.98 -29.88
C LYS A 183 -5.51 11.06 -30.49
N GLU A 184 -4.41 11.35 -29.81
CA GLU A 184 -3.39 12.35 -30.20
C GLU A 184 -3.83 13.83 -30.08
N ILE A 185 -5.04 14.12 -29.60
CA ILE A 185 -5.49 15.50 -29.40
C ILE A 185 -5.06 15.99 -28.02
N THR A 186 -4.23 17.03 -27.99
CA THR A 186 -3.72 17.61 -26.73
C THR A 186 -4.42 18.90 -26.34
N LYS A 187 -4.82 19.70 -27.34
CA LYS A 187 -5.42 21.02 -27.13
C LYS A 187 -6.92 20.93 -26.92
N ILE A 188 -7.41 21.73 -25.97
CA ILE A 188 -8.84 21.75 -25.62
C ILE A 188 -9.68 22.32 -26.78
N GLN A 189 -9.19 23.37 -27.44
CA GLN A 189 -9.90 24.01 -28.57
C GLN A 189 -10.07 23.05 -29.76
N ASP A 190 -9.04 22.27 -30.06
CA ASP A 190 -9.05 21.30 -31.16
C ASP A 190 -10.03 20.16 -30.87
N ALA A 191 -10.06 19.66 -29.63
CA ALA A 191 -11.02 18.64 -29.20
C ALA A 191 -12.48 19.10 -29.36
N ILE A 192 -12.79 20.33 -28.94
CA ILE A 192 -14.13 20.91 -29.08
C ILE A 192 -14.50 21.09 -30.55
N SER A 193 -13.57 21.58 -31.37
CA SER A 193 -13.80 21.81 -32.80
C SER A 193 -14.06 20.51 -33.56
N LEU A 194 -13.27 19.47 -33.26
CA LEU A 194 -13.46 18.15 -33.84
C LEU A 194 -14.79 17.54 -33.40
N TYR A 195 -15.14 17.65 -32.11
CA TYR A 195 -16.40 17.11 -31.61
C TYR A 195 -17.62 17.74 -32.30
N LYS A 196 -17.62 19.06 -32.48
CA LYS A 196 -18.68 19.77 -33.23
C LYS A 196 -18.79 19.28 -34.67
N LYS A 197 -17.65 19.06 -35.34
CA LYS A 197 -17.62 18.55 -36.71
C LYS A 197 -18.20 17.13 -36.79
N ILE A 198 -17.79 16.24 -35.88
CA ILE A 198 -18.31 14.87 -35.82
C ILE A 198 -19.82 14.87 -35.54
N GLN A 199 -20.30 15.70 -34.62
CA GLN A 199 -21.73 15.83 -34.36
C GLN A 199 -22.50 16.30 -35.59
N TYR A 200 -22.00 17.32 -36.29
CA TYR A 200 -22.62 17.83 -37.52
C TYR A 200 -22.70 16.74 -38.60
N ASP A 201 -21.60 16.03 -38.84
CA ASP A 201 -21.55 14.95 -39.83
C ASP A 201 -22.48 13.79 -39.43
N GLN A 202 -22.57 13.48 -38.13
CA GLN A 202 -23.48 12.45 -37.61
C GLN A 202 -24.94 12.87 -37.76
N GLU A 203 -25.29 14.12 -37.48
CA GLU A 203 -26.65 14.65 -37.66
C GLU A 203 -27.08 14.69 -39.12
N ARG A 204 -26.13 14.97 -40.03
CA ARG A 204 -26.36 14.93 -41.47
C ARG A 204 -26.51 13.52 -42.01
N SER A 205 -25.79 12.55 -41.44
CA SER A 205 -25.86 11.14 -41.84
C SER A 205 -27.08 10.42 -41.26
N LYS A 206 -27.72 10.96 -40.22
CA LYS A 206 -28.92 10.36 -39.63
C LYS A 206 -30.10 10.56 -40.57
N PHE A 207 -30.56 9.47 -41.18
CA PHE A 207 -31.79 9.42 -41.97
C PHE A 207 -32.97 9.94 -41.15
N ARG A 208 -33.68 10.94 -41.67
CA ARG A 208 -34.86 11.51 -41.02
C ARG A 208 -36.13 11.04 -41.74
N PRO A 209 -36.80 9.97 -41.28
CA PRO A 209 -37.96 9.39 -41.99
C PRO A 209 -39.10 10.38 -42.17
N GLU A 210 -39.25 11.39 -41.31
CA GLU A 210 -40.28 12.41 -41.45
C GLU A 210 -40.09 13.31 -42.68
N TYR A 211 -38.84 13.50 -43.13
CA TYR A 211 -38.47 14.42 -44.21
C TYR A 211 -37.89 13.72 -45.44
N GLU A 212 -37.32 12.53 -45.29
CA GLU A 212 -36.60 11.80 -46.34
C GLU A 212 -37.36 10.55 -46.83
N GLU A 213 -38.39 10.08 -46.11
CA GLU A 213 -39.25 8.99 -46.56
C GLU A 213 -40.39 9.55 -47.43
N GLU A 214 -40.42 9.12 -48.68
CA GLU A 214 -41.40 9.54 -49.68
C GLU A 214 -42.54 8.50 -49.79
N TYR A 215 -43.77 8.98 -49.77
CA TYR A 215 -45.00 8.20 -49.98
C TYR A 215 -45.65 8.66 -51.28
N GLU A 216 -46.17 7.70 -52.04
CA GLU A 216 -46.96 7.95 -53.24
C GLU A 216 -48.45 8.01 -52.87
N ASP A 217 -49.13 9.07 -53.32
CA ASP A 217 -50.58 9.20 -53.20
C ASP A 217 -51.34 8.47 -54.33
N THR A 218 -52.67 8.34 -54.21
CA THR A 218 -53.55 7.73 -55.21
C THR A 218 -53.44 8.37 -56.60
N ASP A 219 -53.09 9.65 -56.68
CA ASP A 219 -52.83 10.40 -57.92
C ASP A 219 -51.37 10.28 -58.42
N GLY A 220 -50.51 9.50 -57.75
CA GLY A 220 -49.12 9.27 -58.14
C GLY A 220 -48.14 10.38 -57.73
N ASN A 221 -48.56 11.33 -56.88
CA ASN A 221 -47.70 12.39 -56.37
C ASN A 221 -46.82 11.89 -55.21
N LEU A 222 -45.52 12.21 -55.26
CA LEU A 222 -44.57 11.91 -54.19
C LEU A 222 -44.59 12.99 -53.12
N LEU A 223 -44.92 12.60 -51.90
CA LEU A 223 -45.04 13.46 -50.73
C LEU A 223 -44.15 12.93 -49.60
N ASN A 224 -43.50 13.83 -48.87
CA ASN A 224 -42.82 13.44 -47.64
C ASN A 224 -43.82 12.85 -46.64
N LYS A 225 -43.39 11.86 -45.87
CA LYS A 225 -44.19 11.15 -44.85
C LYS A 225 -45.08 12.07 -44.02
N LYS A 226 -44.52 13.15 -43.49
CA LYS A 226 -45.26 14.12 -42.67
C LYS A 226 -46.41 14.75 -43.44
N THR A 227 -46.11 15.28 -44.62
CA THR A 227 -47.08 15.95 -45.49
C THR A 227 -48.18 14.99 -45.89
N TYR A 228 -47.84 13.75 -46.23
CA TYR A 228 -48.81 12.69 -46.53
C TYR A 228 -49.75 12.43 -45.35
N TYR A 229 -49.23 12.22 -44.14
CA TYR A 229 -50.09 11.98 -42.97
C TYR A 229 -50.93 13.19 -42.57
N ASP A 230 -50.41 14.40 -42.71
CA ASP A 230 -51.13 15.63 -42.38
C ASP A 230 -52.29 15.87 -43.36
N LEU A 231 -52.05 15.70 -44.67
CA LEU A 231 -53.11 15.77 -45.69
C LEU A 231 -54.14 14.65 -45.53
N LYS A 232 -53.70 13.42 -45.21
CA LYS A 232 -54.59 12.28 -44.95
C LYS A 232 -55.49 12.53 -43.74
N LYS A 233 -54.98 13.14 -42.67
CA LYS A 233 -55.78 13.53 -41.49
C LYS A 233 -56.80 14.62 -41.80
N GLN A 234 -56.47 15.51 -42.73
CA GLN A 234 -57.37 16.56 -43.21
C GLN A 234 -58.40 16.05 -44.23
N GLY A 235 -58.24 14.81 -44.73
CA GLY A 235 -59.10 14.22 -45.75
C GLY A 235 -58.85 14.77 -47.16
N LEU A 236 -57.63 15.19 -47.45
CA LEU A 236 -57.18 15.81 -48.71
C LEU A 236 -56.40 14.86 -49.63
N LEU A 237 -56.34 13.56 -49.30
CA LEU A 237 -55.74 12.46 -50.06
C LEU A 237 -56.71 11.28 -50.10
#